data_AF-A0A378CCV9-F1
#
_entry.id   AF-A0A378CCV9-F1
#
_cell.length_a   1.000
_cell.length_b   1.000
_cell.length_c   1.000
_cell.angle_alpha   90.00
_cell.angle_beta   90.00
_cell.angle_gamma   90.00
#
_symmetry.space_group_name_H-M   'P 1'
#
loop_
_entity.id
_entity.type
_entity.pdbx_description
1 polymer ?
#
loop_
_entity_poly.entity_id
_entity_poly.type
_entity_poly.pdbx_seq_one_letter_code
_entity_poly.pdbx_strand_id
1 'polypeptide(L)'
;MAFKDSFNKWEPIGGYGWEKTWRPLTDQNFHLGLGYTLGVTARDNWNYIPIPVNLPLASIGYGPATFQMTYIPGTYNNGNVYFAWARFQF
;
A
#
# COMPACT_ATOMS: atom_id res chain seq x y z
N MET A 1 -5.00 8.49 0.66
CA MET A 1 -4.85 8.31 2.13
C MET A 1 -3.80 9.29 2.64
N ALA A 2 -3.77 9.57 3.95
CA ALA A 2 -2.70 10.35 4.56
C ALA A 2 -2.24 9.63 5.84
N PHE A 3 -0.93 9.54 6.03
CA PHE A 3 -0.32 8.89 7.19
C PHE A 3 0.84 9.73 7.72
N LYS A 4 1.33 9.40 8.92
CA LYS A 4 2.53 10.05 9.45
C LYS A 4 3.78 9.29 9.01
N ASP A 5 4.75 10.02 8.49
CA ASP A 5 6.03 9.46 8.05
C ASP A 5 7.00 9.23 9.22
N SER A 6 8.21 8.74 8.92
CA SER A 6 9.25 8.47 9.92
C SER A 6 9.75 9.71 10.67
N PHE A 7 9.44 10.92 10.20
CA PHE A 7 9.75 12.20 10.85
C PHE A 7 8.53 12.79 11.57
N ASN A 8 7.46 12.01 11.75
CA ASN A 8 6.20 12.43 12.38
C ASN A 8 5.51 13.58 11.62
N LYS A 9 5.76 13.70 10.31
CA LYS A 9 5.14 14.66 9.39
C LYS A 9 4.03 13.98 8.59
N TRP A 10 3.06 14.75 8.11
CA TRP A 10 1.99 14.21 7.29
C TRP A 10 2.48 13.91 5.87
N GLU A 11 2.25 12.69 5.41
CA GLU A 11 2.52 12.25 4.04
C GLU A 11 1.18 11.88 3.37
N PRO A 12 0.62 12.76 2.52
CA PRO A 12 -0.51 12.40 1.68
C PRO A 12 -0.03 11.56 0.49
N ILE A 13 -0.78 10.50 0.19
CA ILE A 13 -0.61 9.69 -1.02
C ILE A 13 -1.97 9.52 -1.72
N GLY A 14 -1.99 9.77 -3.02
CA GLY A 14 -3.14 9.55 -3.89
C GLY A 14 -2.73 8.70 -5.09
N GLY A 15 -3.59 7.78 -5.51
CA GLY A 15 -3.23 6.89 -6.61
C GLY A 15 -4.30 5.85 -6.91
N TYR A 16 -3.95 4.94 -7.81
CA TYR A 16 -4.74 3.81 -8.25
C TYR A 16 -4.01 2.51 -7.93
N GLY A 17 -4.64 1.66 -7.13
CA GLY A 17 -4.16 0.32 -6.81
C GLY A 17 -4.92 -0.73 -7.63
N TRP A 18 -4.18 -1.62 -8.28
CA TRP A 18 -4.74 -2.81 -8.92
C TRP A 18 -4.13 -4.06 -8.32
N GLU A 19 -4.96 -5.04 -8.00
CA GLU A 19 -4.53 -6.35 -7.53
C GLU A 19 -5.26 -7.44 -8.32
N LYS A 20 -4.50 -8.43 -8.77
CA LYS A 20 -5.06 -9.69 -9.20
C LYS A 20 -5.43 -10.50 -7.97
N THR A 21 -6.71 -10.83 -7.84
CA THR A 21 -7.23 -11.57 -6.68
C THR A 21 -7.45 -13.05 -7.02
N TRP A 22 -6.99 -13.94 -6.14
CA TRP A 22 -7.23 -15.38 -6.19
C TRP A 22 -8.04 -15.82 -4.97
N ARG A 23 -8.94 -16.79 -5.19
CA ARG A 23 -9.75 -17.44 -4.15
C ARG A 23 -9.46 -18.94 -4.15
N PRO A 24 -8.35 -19.38 -3.54
CA PRO A 24 -7.89 -20.77 -3.65
C PRO A 24 -8.65 -21.75 -2.75
N LEU A 25 -9.42 -21.27 -1.78
CA LEU A 25 -10.16 -22.11 -0.84
C LEU A 25 -11.59 -22.38 -1.32
N THR A 26 -12.21 -23.44 -0.80
CA THR A 26 -13.64 -23.72 -1.02
C THR A 26 -14.50 -22.54 -0.57
N ASP A 27 -14.12 -21.91 0.55
CA ASP A 27 -14.74 -20.68 1.01
C ASP A 27 -14.29 -19.49 0.14
N GLN A 28 -15.22 -18.98 -0.66
CA GLN A 28 -15.01 -17.85 -1.57
C GLN A 28 -14.84 -16.51 -0.84
N ASN A 29 -15.09 -16.47 0.47
CA ASN A 29 -14.80 -15.29 1.29
C ASN A 29 -13.30 -15.10 1.46
N PHE A 30 -12.50 -16.17 1.45
CA PHE A 30 -11.05 -16.05 1.54
C PHE A 30 -10.44 -15.64 0.21
N HIS A 31 -9.62 -14.59 0.23
CA HIS A 31 -8.97 -14.08 -0.97
C HIS A 31 -7.53 -13.62 -0.70
N LEU A 32 -6.70 -13.80 -1.72
CA LEU A 32 -5.31 -13.34 -1.78
C LEU A 32 -5.18 -12.40 -2.97
N GLY A 33 -4.46 -11.30 -2.83
CA GLY A 33 -4.21 -10.35 -3.91
C GLY A 33 -2.72 -10.08 -4.11
N LEU A 34 -2.33 -9.88 -5.37
CA LEU A 34 -1.01 -9.36 -5.72
C LEU A 34 -1.15 -8.40 -6.90
N GLY A 35 -0.46 -7.27 -6.83
CA GLY A 35 -0.45 -6.30 -7.90
C GLY A 35 0.44 -5.11 -7.60
N TYR A 36 -0.02 -3.92 -7.93
CA TYR A 36 0.76 -2.69 -7.83
C TYR A 36 -0.13 -1.47 -7.60
N THR A 37 0.47 -0.42 -7.06
CA THR A 37 -0.13 0.91 -6.95
C THR A 37 0.66 1.89 -7.80
N LEU A 38 -0.05 2.69 -8.58
CA LEU A 38 0.49 3.86 -9.27
C LEU A 38 -0.10 5.09 -8.63
N GLY A 39 0.74 5.96 -8.10
CA GLY A 39 0.26 7.13 -7.39
C GLY A 39 1.28 8.24 -7.32
N VAL A 40 0.93 9.22 -6.52
CA VAL A 40 1.74 10.38 -6.19
C VAL A 40 1.70 10.54 -4.68
N THR A 41 2.88 10.65 -4.08
CA THR A 41 3.05 10.99 -2.66
C THR A 41 3.70 12.36 -2.54
N ALA A 42 3.53 13.03 -1.40
CA ALA A 42 4.25 14.28 -1.10
C ALA A 42 4.82 14.23 0.31
N ARG A 43 6.08 14.62 0.48
CA ARG A 43 6.77 14.54 1.78
C ARG A 43 7.41 15.88 2.15
N ASP A 44 7.45 16.15 3.46
CA ASP A 44 8.04 17.37 4.05
C ASP A 44 9.52 17.51 3.66
N ASN A 45 10.27 16.40 3.63
CA ASN A 45 11.69 16.36 3.24
C ASN A 45 12.00 16.94 1.85
N TRP A 46 11.01 17.00 0.96
CA TRP A 46 11.14 17.55 -0.39
C TRP A 46 10.19 18.74 -0.62
N ASN A 47 9.88 19.51 0.43
CA ASN A 47 8.97 20.66 0.35
C ASN A 47 7.58 20.32 -0.24
N TYR A 48 7.09 19.10 -0.01
CA TYR A 48 5.84 18.58 -0.58
C TYR A 48 5.77 18.61 -2.12
N ILE A 49 6.91 18.57 -2.80
CA ILE A 49 6.92 18.33 -4.25
C ILE A 49 6.25 16.95 -4.51
N PRO A 50 5.28 16.86 -5.44
CA PRO A 50 4.62 15.59 -5.73
C PRO A 50 5.58 14.61 -6.40
N ILE A 51 5.74 13.43 -5.81
CA ILE A 51 6.66 12.38 -6.26
C ILE A 51 5.85 11.19 -6.79
N PRO A 52 6.05 10.79 -8.06
CA PRO A 52 5.39 9.62 -8.61
C PRO A 52 5.93 8.37 -7.91
N VAL A 53 5.02 7.45 -7.56
CA VAL A 53 5.34 6.18 -6.92
C VAL A 53 4.71 5.03 -7.70
N ASN A 54 5.50 3.97 -7.92
CA ASN A 54 5.04 2.68 -8.38
C ASN A 54 5.52 1.64 -7.36
N LEU A 55 4.59 1.07 -6.60
CA LEU A 55 4.92 0.13 -5.53
C LEU A 55 4.14 -1.17 -5.70
N PRO A 56 4.76 -2.32 -5.41
CA PRO A 56 4.05 -3.60 -5.37
C PRO A 56 3.00 -3.58 -4.25
N LEU A 57 1.88 -4.26 -4.48
CA LEU A 57 0.83 -4.50 -3.51
C LEU A 57 0.63 -5.99 -3.30
N ALA A 58 0.41 -6.39 -2.05
CA ALA A 58 -0.03 -7.73 -1.69
C ALA A 58 -1.17 -7.63 -0.67
N SER A 59 -2.12 -8.54 -0.74
CA SER A 59 -3.24 -8.57 0.18
C SER A 59 -3.69 -9.96 0.55
N ILE A 60 -4.27 -10.07 1.74
CA ILE A 60 -4.97 -11.25 2.24
C ILE A 60 -6.23 -10.77 2.94
N GLY A 61 -7.36 -11.41 2.67
CA GLY A 61 -8.61 -10.99 3.25
C GLY A 61 -9.65 -12.09 3.38
N TYR A 62 -10.67 -11.76 4.16
CA TYR A 62 -11.84 -12.59 4.40
C TYR A 62 -13.09 -11.70 4.32
N GLY A 63 -13.93 -11.92 3.30
CA GLY A 63 -15.10 -11.10 3.03
C GLY A 63 -14.73 -9.61 2.89
N PRO A 64 -15.36 -8.69 3.63
CA PRO A 64 -15.10 -7.24 3.54
C PRO A 64 -13.79 -6.80 4.22
N ALA A 65 -13.18 -7.63 5.06
CA ALA A 65 -11.94 -7.30 5.77
C ALA A 65 -10.73 -7.77 4.96
N THR A 66 -9.88 -6.82 4.56
CA THR A 66 -8.64 -7.10 3.82
C THR A 66 -7.45 -6.50 4.55
N PHE A 67 -6.40 -7.29 4.80
CA PHE A 67 -5.10 -6.79 5.18
C PHE A 67 -4.25 -6.60 3.92
N GLN A 68 -3.88 -5.36 3.63
CA GLN A 68 -3.14 -4.99 2.43
C GLN A 68 -1.78 -4.42 2.84
N MET A 69 -0.76 -4.68 2.03
CA MET A 69 0.58 -4.17 2.27
C MET A 69 1.26 -3.78 0.97
N THR A 70 2.21 -2.87 1.09
CA THR A 70 3.13 -2.48 0.03
C THR A 70 4.56 -2.62 0.52
N TYR A 71 5.45 -2.95 -0.41
CA TYR A 71 6.88 -2.97 -0.15
C TYR A 71 7.52 -1.75 -0.81
N ILE A 72 8.25 -0.96 -0.02
CA ILE A 72 8.98 0.21 -0.50
C ILE A 72 10.43 -0.25 -0.77
N PRO A 73 10.81 -0.48 -2.04
CA PRO A 73 12.15 -0.91 -2.39
C PRO A 73 13.16 0.19 -2.05
N GLY A 74 14.37 -0.23 -1.69
CA GLY A 74 15.39 0.70 -1.25
C GLY A 74 16.75 0.05 -1.08
N THR A 75 17.75 0.86 -0.80
CA THR A 75 19.13 0.44 -0.56
C THR A 75 19.46 0.51 0.93
N TYR A 76 20.70 0.16 1.30
CA TYR A 76 21.14 0.19 2.69
C TYR A 76 20.85 1.56 3.35
N ASN A 77 20.20 1.54 4.52
CA ASN A 77 19.68 2.69 5.27
C ASN A 77 18.59 3.56 4.60
N ASN A 78 18.10 3.21 3.41
CA ASN A 78 17.06 3.98 2.71
C ASN A 78 16.03 3.05 2.06
N GLY A 79 14.89 2.84 2.74
CA GLY A 79 13.81 1.98 2.25
C GLY A 79 13.96 0.52 2.72
N ASN A 80 13.52 -0.44 1.91
CA ASN A 80 13.38 -1.85 2.28
C ASN A 80 12.39 -2.05 3.46
N VAL A 81 11.23 -1.39 3.35
CA VAL A 81 10.21 -1.36 4.41
C VAL A 81 8.89 -1.90 3.88
N TYR A 82 8.22 -2.71 4.70
CA TYR A 82 6.81 -3.06 4.49
C TYR A 82 5.92 -2.03 5.19
N PHE A 83 4.95 -1.50 4.45
CA PHE A 83 3.91 -0.66 4.99
C PHE A 83 2.56 -1.35 4.76
N ALA A 84 1.80 -1.57 5.85
CA ALA A 84 0.57 -2.35 5.81
C ALA A 84 -0.59 -1.59 6.47
N TRP A 85 -1.80 -1.86 5.99
CA TRP A 85 -3.03 -1.25 6.49
C TRP A 85 -4.20 -2.22 6.38
N ALA A 86 -5.20 -2.02 7.23
CA ALA A 86 -6.48 -2.70 7.12
C ALA A 86 -7.39 -1.92 6.17
N ARG A 87 -8.02 -2.63 5.24
CA ARG A 87 -9.05 -2.12 4.32
C ARG A 87 -10.36 -2.82 4.62
N PHE A 88 -11.37 -2.05 5.01
CA PHE A 88 -12.73 -2.54 5.23
C PHE A 88 -13.62 -2.02 4.10
N GLN A 89 -14.24 -2.94 3.36
CA GLN A 89 -15.24 -2.62 2.35
C GLN A 89 -16.61 -2.50 3.02
N PHE A 90 -17.29 -1.38 2.80
CA PHE A 90 -18.62 -1.05 3.32
C PHE A 90 -19.62 -0.83 2.20
#